data_AF-A0A9D1UQ07-F1
#
_entry.id   AF-A0A9D1UQ07-F1
#
_cell.length_a   1.000
_cell.length_b   1.000
_cell.length_c   1.000
_cell.angle_alpha   90.00
_cell.angle_beta   90.00
_cell.angle_gamma   90.00
#
_symmetry.space_group_name_H-M   'P 1'
#
loop_
_entity.id
_entity.type
_entity.pdbx_description
1 polymer ?
#
loop_
_entity_poly.entity_id
_entity_poly.type
_entity_poly.pdbx_seq_one_letter_code
_entity_poly.pdbx_strand_id
1 'polypeptide(L)'
;MARHSKTSRFSAAARLTVAGAAVAASSALMAPAATAAPDSDWDRLAQCESGGNWAINTGNGYHGGLQFSPSTWNGYGGQEFAPVAYQATREQQIVVAERVLAGQGWGAWPACSAKLGLNSAPTPRTAPAAAAPAPVQQIQQLAQAKDVLEIDHVFNALVAEAEKFGIVVPREVHDFYQAHRANLNGIYTQYTSHVANFQGQVQNFAAQAQALLPR
;
A
#
# COMPACT_ATOMS: atom_id res chain seq x y z
N MET A 1 -69.00 5.99 33.44
CA MET A 1 -69.16 7.37 32.94
C MET A 1 -68.35 7.51 31.66
N ALA A 2 -68.98 7.35 30.50
CA ALA A 2 -68.36 7.57 29.20
C ALA A 2 -69.01 8.82 28.57
N ARG A 3 -68.21 9.81 28.19
CA ARG A 3 -68.66 11.03 27.51
C ARG A 3 -68.14 11.05 26.07
N HIS A 4 -69.10 10.99 25.14
CA HIS A 4 -69.23 11.71 23.87
C HIS A 4 -68.14 12.77 23.59
N SER A 5 -67.42 12.77 22.45
CA SER A 5 -67.78 12.90 21.02
C SER A 5 -67.39 14.29 20.49
N LYS A 6 -66.58 14.36 19.42
CA LYS A 6 -66.83 15.32 18.33
C LYS A 6 -66.13 14.92 17.02
N THR A 7 -66.99 14.70 16.04
CA THR A 7 -66.81 14.50 14.61
C THR A 7 -66.21 15.72 13.90
N SER A 8 -65.73 15.49 12.66
CA SER A 8 -65.73 16.37 11.47
C SER A 8 -64.30 16.66 10.97
N ARG A 9 -63.90 16.40 9.71
CA ARG A 9 -64.62 16.52 8.43
C ARG A 9 -64.08 15.54 7.37
N PHE A 10 -65.02 15.09 6.54
CA PHE A 10 -64.87 14.57 5.17
C PHE A 10 -63.84 15.41 4.36
N SER A 11 -63.06 14.85 3.42
CA SER A 11 -63.53 14.13 2.23
C SER A 11 -62.48 13.22 1.60
N ALA A 12 -62.99 12.09 1.10
CA ALA A 12 -62.54 11.26 -0.02
C ALA A 12 -61.32 11.74 -0.84
N ALA A 13 -60.35 10.84 -1.05
CA ALA A 13 -60.34 9.99 -2.24
C ALA A 13 -59.06 9.14 -2.25
N ALA A 14 -59.28 7.83 -2.29
CA ALA A 14 -58.25 6.85 -2.57
C ALA A 14 -57.61 7.11 -3.95
N ARG A 15 -56.29 7.12 -4.00
CA ARG A 15 -55.53 6.55 -5.12
C ARG A 15 -54.41 5.71 -4.54
N LEU A 16 -54.67 4.41 -4.46
CA LEU A 16 -53.67 3.37 -4.30
C LEU A 16 -52.74 3.41 -5.52
N THR A 17 -51.54 3.94 -5.35
CA THR A 17 -50.41 3.57 -6.20
C THR A 17 -49.51 2.64 -5.40
N VAL A 18 -49.54 1.38 -5.79
CA VAL A 18 -48.63 0.34 -5.31
C VAL A 18 -47.21 0.71 -5.73
N ALA A 19 -46.34 0.99 -4.76
CA ALA A 19 -44.89 0.91 -4.93
C ALA A 19 -44.22 0.73 -3.56
N GLY A 20 -43.76 -0.50 -3.31
CA GLY A 20 -42.51 -0.80 -2.59
C GLY A 20 -42.39 -0.46 -1.09
N ALA A 21 -42.54 -1.50 -0.25
CA ALA A 21 -41.80 -1.80 0.99
C ALA A 21 -41.27 -0.64 1.89
N ALA A 22 -41.80 -0.63 3.12
CA ALA A 22 -41.31 0.13 4.27
C ALA A 22 -39.90 -0.27 4.74
N VAL A 23 -39.08 0.70 5.15
CA VAL A 23 -38.27 0.60 6.38
C VAL A 23 -38.14 1.98 7.01
N ALA A 24 -38.64 2.12 8.24
CA ALA A 24 -38.31 3.22 9.13
C ALA A 24 -36.82 3.12 9.50
N ALA A 25 -35.98 3.91 8.85
CA ALA A 25 -34.60 4.10 9.29
C ALA A 25 -34.60 5.18 10.38
N SER A 26 -34.65 4.70 11.61
CA SER A 26 -34.26 5.40 12.83
C SER A 26 -33.18 6.45 12.59
N SER A 27 -33.46 7.68 13.01
CA SER A 27 -32.49 8.74 13.24
C SER A 27 -31.45 8.27 14.27
N ALA A 28 -30.43 7.58 13.78
CA ALA A 28 -29.22 7.30 14.52
C ALA A 28 -28.53 8.64 14.80
N LEU A 29 -28.39 8.92 16.08
CA LEU A 29 -27.63 10.01 16.67
C LEU A 29 -26.30 10.19 15.93
N MET A 30 -26.02 11.42 15.51
CA MET A 30 -24.72 11.83 15.00
C MET A 30 -23.71 11.76 16.15
N ALA A 31 -23.17 10.57 16.43
CA ALA A 31 -21.93 10.45 17.17
C ALA A 31 -20.81 11.00 16.26
N PRO A 32 -19.88 11.84 16.77
CA PRO A 32 -18.70 12.20 16.01
C PRO A 32 -18.00 10.89 15.58
N ALA A 33 -17.74 10.74 14.29
CA ALA A 33 -16.93 9.63 13.81
C ALA A 33 -15.59 9.69 14.56
N ALA A 34 -15.27 8.65 15.32
CA ALA A 34 -13.98 8.50 15.95
C ALA A 34 -12.95 8.30 14.83
N THR A 35 -12.30 9.38 14.41
CA THR A 35 -11.17 9.32 13.48
C THR A 35 -10.03 8.61 14.18
N ALA A 36 -9.65 7.44 13.66
CA ALA A 36 -8.45 6.72 14.05
C ALA A 36 -7.22 7.62 13.89
N ALA A 37 -6.22 7.50 14.77
CA ALA A 37 -4.93 8.13 14.54
C ALA A 37 -4.32 7.59 13.23
N PRO A 38 -4.14 8.40 12.17
CA PRO A 38 -3.44 7.96 10.97
C PRO A 38 -1.95 7.75 11.28
N ASP A 39 -1.27 6.91 10.49
CA ASP A 39 0.19 6.69 10.58
C ASP A 39 0.97 8.00 10.54
N SER A 40 0.44 8.99 9.80
CA SER A 40 1.01 10.34 9.72
C SER A 40 1.02 11.08 11.05
N ASP A 41 0.09 10.82 11.97
CA ASP A 41 0.10 11.45 13.30
C ASP A 41 1.23 10.88 14.16
N TRP A 42 1.45 9.56 14.09
CA TRP A 42 2.57 8.89 14.76
C TRP A 42 3.93 9.30 14.19
N ASP A 43 4.04 9.49 12.88
CA ASP A 43 5.26 10.00 12.25
C ASP A 43 5.54 11.45 12.62
N ARG A 44 4.52 12.30 12.64
CA ARG A 44 4.66 13.70 13.08
C ARG A 44 5.07 13.76 14.55
N LEU A 45 4.50 12.89 15.39
CA LEU A 45 4.88 12.77 16.78
C LEU A 45 6.35 12.33 16.89
N ALA A 46 6.75 11.27 16.20
CA ALA A 46 8.13 10.80 16.19
C ALA A 46 9.11 11.86 15.68
N GLN A 47 8.72 12.66 14.70
CA GLN A 47 9.52 13.79 14.23
C GLN A 47 9.75 14.83 15.33
N CYS A 48 8.74 15.07 16.17
CA CYS A 48 8.86 15.99 17.30
C CYS A 48 9.65 15.39 18.47
N GLU A 49 9.47 14.10 18.76
CA GLU A 49 10.04 13.40 19.91
C GLU A 49 11.50 12.97 19.70
N SER A 50 11.82 12.44 18.52
CA SER A 50 13.13 11.82 18.22
C SER A 50 13.79 12.37 16.94
N GLY A 51 13.20 13.39 16.31
CA GLY A 51 13.62 13.82 14.98
C GLY A 51 13.29 12.80 13.88
N GLY A 52 12.39 11.84 14.15
CA GLY A 52 11.97 10.80 13.22
C GLY A 52 12.84 9.53 13.27
N ASN A 53 13.78 9.44 14.22
CA ASN A 53 14.65 8.28 14.35
C ASN A 53 14.02 7.21 15.25
N TRP A 54 13.40 6.21 14.62
CA TRP A 54 12.75 5.09 15.31
C TRP A 54 13.69 4.16 16.08
N ALA A 55 14.98 4.19 15.78
CA ALA A 55 16.00 3.38 16.46
C ALA A 55 16.81 4.20 17.48
N ILE A 56 16.36 5.40 17.86
CA ILE A 56 17.11 6.29 18.73
C ILE A 56 17.32 5.69 20.13
N ASN A 57 18.56 5.80 20.61
CA ASN A 57 18.95 5.47 21.97
C ASN A 57 20.11 6.38 22.39
N THR A 58 19.79 7.56 22.91
CA THR A 58 20.79 8.58 23.32
C THR A 58 21.27 8.40 24.75
N GLY A 59 20.74 7.42 25.50
CA GLY A 59 21.05 7.23 26.92
C GLY A 59 20.30 8.17 27.87
N ASN A 60 19.28 8.89 27.39
CA ASN A 60 18.46 9.80 28.20
C ASN A 60 17.33 9.09 28.99
N GLY A 61 17.31 7.75 29.00
CA GLY A 61 16.28 6.94 29.68
C GLY A 61 14.99 6.72 28.88
N TYR A 62 14.91 7.25 27.66
CA TYR A 62 13.80 7.03 26.74
C TYR A 62 14.32 6.42 25.43
N HIS A 63 13.47 5.65 24.76
CA HIS A 63 13.88 4.81 23.65
C HIS A 63 12.90 4.88 22.47
N GLY A 64 13.46 4.77 21.26
CA GLY A 64 12.69 4.63 20.03
C GLY A 64 12.02 5.93 19.57
N GLY A 65 11.31 5.85 18.46
CA GLY A 65 10.82 7.02 17.72
C GLY A 65 9.86 7.89 18.54
N LEU A 66 9.10 7.26 19.44
CA LEU A 66 8.12 7.89 20.30
C LEU A 66 8.61 8.09 21.73
N GLN A 67 9.92 7.95 21.97
CA GLN A 67 10.54 8.21 23.27
C GLN A 67 9.84 7.48 24.43
N PHE A 68 9.66 6.16 24.31
CA PHE A 68 9.08 5.36 25.38
C PHE A 68 10.02 5.23 26.58
N SER A 69 9.48 5.35 27.80
CA SER A 69 10.19 4.88 28.99
C SER A 69 10.17 3.33 29.05
N PRO A 70 11.16 2.68 29.68
CA PRO A 70 11.15 1.22 29.84
C PRO A 70 9.92 0.68 30.56
N SER A 71 9.39 1.43 31.55
CA SER A 71 8.20 1.05 32.32
C SER A 71 6.94 1.10 31.47
N THR A 72 6.76 2.16 30.66
CA THR A 72 5.61 2.27 29.75
C THR A 72 5.71 1.22 28.65
N TRP A 73 6.89 1.01 28.06
CA TRP A 73 7.10 -0.03 27.06
C TRP A 73 6.68 -1.41 27.57
N ASN A 74 7.13 -1.77 28.77
CA ASN A 74 6.78 -3.04 29.39
C ASN A 74 5.29 -3.11 29.77
N GLY A 75 4.76 -2.07 30.43
CA GLY A 75 3.39 -2.04 30.93
C GLY A 75 2.32 -2.13 29.83
N TYR A 76 2.65 -1.75 28.59
CA TYR A 76 1.75 -1.82 27.43
C TYR A 76 2.08 -2.97 26.46
N GLY A 77 2.86 -3.95 26.92
CA GLY A 77 3.11 -5.20 26.21
C GLY A 77 4.14 -5.10 25.09
N GLY A 78 5.00 -4.07 25.07
CA GLY A 78 6.04 -3.93 24.05
C GLY A 78 7.09 -5.05 24.06
N GLN A 79 7.21 -5.79 25.18
CA GLN A 79 8.08 -6.96 25.29
C GLN A 79 7.70 -8.11 24.35
N GLU A 80 6.48 -8.11 23.78
CA GLU A 80 6.10 -9.07 22.74
C GLU A 80 6.88 -8.84 21.41
N PHE A 81 7.38 -7.62 21.20
CA PHE A 81 8.12 -7.23 20.01
C PHE A 81 9.63 -7.17 20.26
N ALA A 82 10.04 -6.51 21.34
CA ALA A 82 11.44 -6.39 21.71
C ALA A 82 11.60 -6.07 23.20
N PRO A 83 12.75 -6.42 23.83
CA PRO A 83 13.03 -6.04 25.23
C PRO A 83 12.92 -4.53 25.50
N VAL A 84 13.24 -3.70 24.50
CA VAL A 84 13.25 -2.23 24.58
C VAL A 84 12.76 -1.63 23.25
N ALA A 85 12.15 -0.45 23.31
CA ALA A 85 11.46 0.15 22.16
C ALA A 85 12.36 0.39 20.93
N TYR A 86 13.61 0.83 21.11
CA TYR A 86 14.51 1.14 19.99
C TYR A 86 14.94 -0.10 19.17
N GLN A 87 14.72 -1.30 19.71
CA GLN A 87 14.96 -2.58 19.01
C GLN A 87 13.73 -3.07 18.23
N ALA A 88 12.55 -2.50 18.50
CA ALA A 88 11.33 -2.80 17.78
C ALA A 88 11.23 -1.95 16.51
N THR A 89 10.57 -2.48 15.48
CA THR A 89 10.31 -1.71 14.26
C THR A 89 9.37 -0.55 14.56
N ARG A 90 9.31 0.42 13.63
CA ARG A 90 8.37 1.54 13.69
C ARG A 90 6.93 1.07 13.93
N GLU A 91 6.48 0.08 13.16
CA GLU A 91 5.10 -0.42 13.20
C GLU A 91 4.80 -1.10 14.55
N GLN A 92 5.77 -1.83 15.10
CA GLN A 92 5.67 -2.45 16.42
C GLN A 92 5.60 -1.38 17.52
N GLN A 93 6.41 -0.33 17.42
CA GLN A 93 6.34 0.80 18.35
C GLN A 93 4.99 1.51 18.28
N ILE A 94 4.43 1.71 17.08
CA ILE A 94 3.09 2.30 16.90
C ILE A 94 2.00 1.42 17.51
N VAL A 95 2.10 0.09 17.41
CA VAL A 95 1.12 -0.82 18.04
C VAL A 95 1.11 -0.65 19.56
N VAL A 96 2.29 -0.53 20.19
CA VAL A 96 2.37 -0.23 21.62
C VAL A 96 1.85 1.18 21.91
N ALA A 97 2.12 2.16 21.03
CA ALA A 97 1.65 3.53 21.16
C ALA A 97 0.13 3.64 21.14
N GLU A 98 -0.56 2.87 20.30
CA GLU A 98 -2.02 2.79 20.27
C GLU A 98 -2.59 2.23 21.58
N ARG A 99 -1.90 1.27 22.21
CA ARG A 99 -2.29 0.75 23.53
C ARG A 99 -2.12 1.81 24.62
N VAL A 100 -1.03 2.57 24.56
CA VAL A 100 -0.80 3.71 25.47
C VAL A 100 -1.86 4.78 25.25
N LEU A 101 -2.17 5.11 24.00
CA LEU A 101 -3.21 6.08 23.64
C LEU A 101 -4.58 5.63 24.15
N ALA A 102 -4.88 4.32 24.11
CA ALA A 102 -6.10 3.76 24.67
C ALA A 102 -6.19 3.87 26.20
N GLY A 103 -5.05 3.76 26.90
CA GLY A 103 -5.02 3.82 28.36
C GLY A 103 -4.89 5.22 28.95
N GLN A 104 -4.09 6.08 28.33
CA GLN A 104 -3.68 7.39 28.88
C GLN A 104 -4.10 8.57 28.00
N GLY A 105 -4.55 8.32 26.77
CA GLY A 105 -4.76 9.39 25.78
C GLY A 105 -3.45 10.05 25.34
N TRP A 106 -3.56 11.12 24.56
CA TRP A 106 -2.43 11.90 24.05
C TRP A 106 -1.59 12.60 25.15
N GLY A 107 -2.07 12.57 26.41
CA GLY A 107 -1.34 13.07 27.58
C GLY A 107 -0.07 12.28 27.90
N ALA A 108 0.12 11.10 27.31
CA ALA A 108 1.39 10.37 27.39
C ALA A 108 2.55 11.08 26.64
N TRP A 109 2.23 11.95 25.68
CA TRP A 109 3.20 12.77 24.92
C TRP A 109 2.85 14.25 24.96
N PRO A 110 2.81 14.88 26.16
CA PRO A 110 2.06 16.11 26.38
C PRO A 110 2.60 17.32 25.61
N ALA A 111 3.92 17.42 25.41
CA ALA A 111 4.53 18.56 24.74
C ALA A 111 4.32 18.50 23.21
N CYS A 112 4.65 17.37 22.60
CA CYS A 112 4.57 17.22 21.15
C CYS A 112 3.13 17.02 20.66
N SER A 113 2.29 16.28 21.39
CA SER A 113 0.88 16.11 21.00
C SER A 113 0.12 17.44 21.05
N ALA A 114 0.34 18.26 22.07
CA ALA A 114 -0.24 19.60 22.17
C ALA A 114 0.27 20.52 21.06
N LYS A 115 1.58 20.51 20.78
CA LYS A 115 2.19 21.31 19.71
C LYS A 115 1.64 20.94 18.32
N LEU A 116 1.37 19.67 18.09
CA LEU A 116 0.90 19.15 16.80
C LEU A 116 -0.62 19.12 16.66
N GLY A 117 -1.36 19.37 17.76
CA GLY A 117 -2.82 19.33 17.79
C GLY A 117 -3.40 17.92 17.67
N LEU A 118 -2.70 16.90 18.15
CA LEU A 118 -3.14 15.49 18.01
C LEU A 118 -4.27 15.19 18.97
N ASN A 119 -5.40 14.71 18.43
CA ASN A 119 -6.62 14.41 19.20
C ASN A 119 -7.39 13.18 18.67
N SER A 120 -6.78 12.42 17.76
CA SER A 120 -7.37 11.22 17.15
C SER A 120 -7.60 10.11 18.19
N ALA A 121 -8.59 9.25 17.94
CA ALA A 121 -8.93 8.16 18.84
C ALA A 121 -7.96 6.97 18.68
N PRO A 122 -7.69 6.22 19.77
CA PRO A 122 -6.90 4.99 19.71
C PRO A 122 -7.58 3.96 18.81
N THR A 123 -6.79 3.25 18.02
CA THR A 123 -7.27 2.13 17.20
C THR A 123 -6.40 0.92 17.47
N PRO A 124 -6.97 -0.23 17.87
CA PRO A 124 -6.19 -1.45 18.00
C PRO A 124 -5.54 -1.82 16.67
N ARG A 125 -4.21 -1.89 16.67
CA ARG A 125 -3.41 -2.30 15.52
C ARG A 125 -2.72 -3.61 15.82
N THR A 126 -2.52 -4.40 14.77
CA THR A 126 -1.58 -5.52 14.79
C THR A 126 -0.34 -5.08 14.02
N ALA A 127 0.84 -5.33 14.59
CA ALA A 127 2.06 -5.14 13.83
C ALA A 127 2.05 -6.17 12.69
N PRO A 128 2.47 -5.80 11.46
CA PRO A 128 2.90 -6.80 10.51
C PRO A 128 3.93 -7.69 11.22
N ALA A 129 3.83 -9.01 11.07
CA ALA A 129 4.89 -9.90 11.52
C ALA A 129 6.21 -9.30 11.02
N ALA A 130 7.17 -9.04 11.93
CA ALA A 130 8.46 -8.49 11.56
C ALA A 130 8.90 -9.27 10.33
N ALA A 131 9.06 -8.58 9.19
CA ALA A 131 9.47 -9.25 7.98
C ALA A 131 10.77 -9.96 8.34
N ALA A 132 10.71 -11.29 8.43
CA ALA A 132 11.92 -12.10 8.41
C ALA A 132 12.74 -11.53 7.25
N PRO A 133 14.04 -11.26 7.41
CA PRO A 133 14.83 -10.64 6.36
C PRO A 133 14.51 -11.38 5.07
N ALA A 134 13.83 -10.68 4.14
CA ALA A 134 13.50 -11.26 2.87
C ALA A 134 14.82 -11.84 2.32
N PRO A 135 14.84 -13.08 1.80
CA PRO A 135 16.08 -13.69 1.36
C PRO A 135 16.81 -12.67 0.49
N VAL A 136 18.05 -12.31 0.84
CA VAL A 136 18.84 -11.31 0.10
C VAL A 136 18.87 -11.65 -1.40
N GLN A 137 18.75 -12.95 -1.70
CA GLN A 137 18.53 -13.54 -3.01
C GLN A 137 17.35 -12.92 -3.76
N GLN A 138 16.21 -12.64 -3.13
CA GLN A 138 15.01 -12.13 -3.78
C GLN A 138 15.15 -10.65 -4.15
N ILE A 139 15.84 -9.84 -3.33
CA ILE A 139 16.15 -8.44 -3.66
C ILE A 139 17.20 -8.38 -4.77
N GLN A 140 18.21 -9.25 -4.73
CA GLN A 140 19.22 -9.35 -5.80
C GLN A 140 18.62 -9.85 -7.11
N GLN A 141 17.71 -10.82 -7.07
CA GLN A 141 17.00 -11.31 -8.25
C GLN A 141 16.10 -10.23 -8.86
N LEU A 142 15.41 -9.43 -8.03
CA LEU A 142 14.61 -8.30 -8.51
C LEU A 142 15.48 -7.18 -9.09
N ALA A 143 16.68 -6.94 -8.55
CA ALA A 143 17.64 -5.98 -9.10
C ALA A 143 18.24 -6.48 -10.42
N GLN A 144 18.60 -7.76 -10.51
CA GLN A 144 19.11 -8.39 -11.73
C GLN A 144 18.04 -8.45 -12.82
N ALA A 145 16.79 -8.79 -12.49
CA ALA A 145 15.69 -8.83 -13.44
C ALA A 145 15.38 -7.46 -14.06
N LYS A 146 15.68 -6.36 -13.36
CA LYS A 146 15.51 -4.99 -13.89
C LYS A 146 16.61 -4.57 -14.85
N ASP A 147 17.75 -5.26 -14.84
CA ASP A 147 18.92 -4.94 -15.68
C ASP A 147 18.98 -5.80 -16.96
N VAL A 148 18.17 -6.86 -17.04
CA VAL A 148 18.03 -7.69 -18.25
C VAL A 148 17.18 -6.94 -19.28
N LEU A 149 17.76 -6.67 -20.43
CA LEU A 149 17.11 -6.02 -21.58
C LEU A 149 16.52 -7.08 -22.52
N GLU A 150 15.47 -6.75 -23.28
CA GLU A 150 14.89 -7.69 -24.26
C GLU A 150 15.92 -8.16 -25.29
N ILE A 151 16.82 -7.27 -25.70
CA ILE A 151 17.91 -7.60 -26.62
C ILE A 151 18.89 -8.64 -26.04
N ASP A 152 18.96 -8.83 -24.72
CA ASP A 152 19.81 -9.86 -24.10
C ASP A 152 19.34 -11.26 -24.47
N HIS A 153 18.02 -11.48 -24.47
CA HIS A 153 17.46 -12.77 -24.83
C HIS A 153 17.77 -13.13 -26.27
N VAL A 154 17.73 -12.15 -27.17
CA VAL A 154 18.04 -12.34 -28.60
C VAL A 154 19.53 -12.63 -28.79
N PHE A 155 20.41 -11.84 -28.18
CA PHE A 155 21.85 -12.04 -28.31
C PHE A 155 22.28 -13.40 -27.73
N ASN A 156 21.81 -13.74 -26.54
CA ASN A 156 22.13 -15.02 -25.91
C ASN A 156 21.59 -16.21 -26.71
N ALA A 157 20.41 -16.10 -27.31
CA ALA A 157 19.87 -17.13 -28.18
C ALA A 157 20.72 -17.32 -29.45
N LEU A 158 21.20 -16.22 -30.05
CA LEU A 158 22.09 -16.27 -31.22
C LEU A 158 23.45 -16.89 -30.89
N VAL A 159 24.05 -16.53 -29.75
CA VAL A 159 25.31 -17.13 -29.29
C VAL A 159 25.13 -18.63 -29.05
N ALA A 160 24.08 -19.03 -28.34
CA ALA A 160 23.79 -20.43 -28.06
C ALA A 160 23.54 -21.24 -29.34
N GLU A 161 22.92 -20.63 -30.35
CA GLU A 161 22.72 -21.28 -31.65
C GLU A 161 24.03 -21.41 -32.42
N ALA A 162 24.86 -20.36 -32.46
CA ALA A 162 26.18 -20.40 -33.10
C ALA A 162 27.08 -21.50 -32.49
N GLU A 163 27.05 -21.66 -31.16
CA GLU A 163 27.81 -22.70 -30.46
C GLU A 163 27.38 -24.13 -30.85
N LYS A 164 26.09 -24.36 -31.16
CA LYS A 164 25.63 -25.67 -31.69
C LYS A 164 26.24 -26.01 -33.03
N PHE A 165 26.60 -25.01 -33.83
CA PHE A 165 27.32 -25.17 -35.08
C PHE A 165 28.85 -25.16 -34.90
N GLY A 166 29.35 -25.19 -33.66
CA GLY A 166 30.77 -25.15 -33.34
C GLY A 166 31.41 -23.78 -33.52
N ILE A 167 30.62 -22.72 -33.67
CA ILE A 167 31.08 -21.35 -33.84
C ILE A 167 31.12 -20.70 -32.46
N VAL A 168 32.32 -20.56 -31.90
CA VAL A 168 32.52 -19.81 -30.65
C VAL A 168 32.55 -18.33 -30.97
N VAL A 169 31.61 -17.58 -30.40
CA VAL A 169 31.55 -16.13 -30.58
C VAL A 169 32.74 -15.50 -29.83
N PRO A 170 33.63 -14.74 -30.51
CA PRO A 170 34.80 -14.15 -29.87
C PRO A 170 34.44 -13.23 -28.70
N ARG A 171 35.36 -13.07 -27.74
CA ARG A 171 35.12 -12.23 -26.55
C ARG A 171 34.89 -10.77 -26.98
N GLU A 172 35.56 -10.32 -28.02
CA GLU A 172 35.45 -8.96 -28.55
C GLU A 172 34.01 -8.63 -28.99
N VAL A 173 33.28 -9.63 -29.50
CA VAL A 173 31.87 -9.48 -29.89
C VAL A 173 30.97 -9.37 -28.66
N HIS A 174 31.26 -10.15 -27.61
CA HIS A 174 30.57 -10.01 -26.33
C HIS A 174 30.81 -8.65 -25.69
N ASP A 175 32.06 -8.17 -25.71
CA ASP A 175 32.44 -6.87 -25.14
C ASP A 175 31.80 -5.72 -25.93
N PHE A 176 31.82 -5.79 -27.26
CA PHE A 176 31.13 -4.82 -28.12
C PHE A 176 29.63 -4.81 -27.84
N TYR A 177 29.00 -5.99 -27.74
CA TYR A 177 27.59 -6.12 -27.42
C TYR A 177 27.26 -5.49 -26.07
N GLN A 178 28.00 -5.83 -25.01
CA GLN A 178 27.76 -5.29 -23.67
C GLN A 178 27.91 -3.76 -23.63
N ALA A 179 28.89 -3.20 -24.33
CA ALA A 179 29.08 -1.76 -24.43
C ALA A 179 27.93 -1.01 -25.15
N HIS A 180 27.18 -1.70 -26.02
CA HIS A 180 26.15 -1.10 -26.87
C HIS A 180 24.72 -1.65 -26.64
N ARG A 181 24.55 -2.56 -25.67
CA ARG A 181 23.27 -3.26 -25.40
C ARG A 181 22.07 -2.31 -25.25
N ALA A 182 22.24 -1.16 -24.61
CA ALA A 182 21.16 -0.20 -24.41
C ALA A 182 20.68 0.44 -25.74
N ASN A 183 21.63 0.82 -26.62
CA ASN A 183 21.31 1.36 -27.94
C ASN A 183 20.66 0.29 -28.83
N LEU A 184 21.20 -0.93 -28.82
CA LEU A 184 20.66 -2.07 -29.55
C LEU A 184 19.25 -2.43 -29.07
N ASN A 185 18.99 -2.37 -27.75
CA ASN A 185 17.66 -2.58 -27.19
C ASN A 185 16.66 -1.53 -27.68
N GLY A 186 17.07 -0.25 -27.72
CA GLY A 186 16.23 0.83 -28.27
C GLY A 186 15.83 0.57 -29.72
N ILE A 187 16.78 0.17 -30.56
CA ILE A 187 16.51 -0.16 -31.97
C ILE A 187 15.61 -1.39 -32.09
N TYR A 188 15.90 -2.46 -31.34
CA TYR A 188 15.14 -3.71 -31.36
C TYR A 188 13.69 -3.50 -30.94
N THR A 189 13.45 -2.84 -29.80
CA THR A 189 12.11 -2.54 -29.27
C THR A 189 11.31 -1.62 -30.20
N GLN A 190 11.96 -0.64 -30.82
CA GLN A 190 11.31 0.20 -31.82
C GLN A 190 10.84 -0.67 -33.01
N TYR A 191 11.70 -1.54 -33.54
CA TYR A 191 11.34 -2.39 -34.67
C TYR A 191 10.23 -3.39 -34.34
N THR A 192 10.31 -4.09 -33.20
CA THR A 192 9.27 -5.04 -32.78
C THR A 192 7.92 -4.35 -32.57
N SER A 193 7.91 -3.12 -32.06
CA SER A 193 6.68 -2.32 -31.94
C SER A 193 6.05 -1.99 -33.31
N HIS A 194 6.86 -1.69 -34.33
CA HIS A 194 6.37 -1.46 -35.69
C HIS A 194 5.76 -2.72 -36.31
N VAL A 195 6.40 -3.88 -36.11
CA VAL A 195 5.89 -5.17 -36.58
C VAL A 195 4.56 -5.51 -35.90
N ALA A 196 4.47 -5.33 -34.58
CA ALA A 196 3.23 -5.57 -33.84
C ALA A 196 2.09 -4.65 -34.28
N ASN A 197 2.38 -3.36 -34.47
CA ASN A 197 1.40 -2.39 -34.98
C ASN A 197 0.91 -2.77 -36.38
N PHE A 198 1.80 -3.17 -37.28
CA PHE A 198 1.43 -3.61 -38.62
C PHE A 198 0.58 -4.88 -38.60
N GLN A 199 0.94 -5.87 -37.79
CA GLN A 199 0.13 -7.09 -37.62
C GLN A 199 -1.28 -6.76 -37.10
N GLY A 200 -1.40 -5.84 -36.14
CA GLY A 200 -2.70 -5.37 -35.66
C GLY A 200 -3.53 -4.69 -36.75
N GLN A 201 -2.91 -3.87 -37.61
CA GLN A 201 -3.60 -3.26 -38.76
C GLN A 201 -4.09 -4.31 -39.75
N VAL A 202 -3.28 -5.32 -40.06
CA VAL A 202 -3.66 -6.44 -40.94
C VAL A 202 -4.83 -7.23 -40.36
N GLN A 203 -4.82 -7.50 -39.06
CA GLN A 203 -5.92 -8.20 -38.39
C GLN A 203 -7.22 -7.38 -38.41
N ASN A 204 -7.13 -6.07 -38.16
CA ASN A 204 -8.28 -5.17 -38.24
C ASN A 204 -8.86 -5.12 -39.67
N PHE A 205 -7.99 -5.04 -40.67
CA PHE A 205 -8.39 -5.07 -42.07
C PHE A 205 -9.06 -6.40 -42.43
N ALA A 206 -8.48 -7.53 -42.01
CA ALA A 206 -9.05 -8.86 -42.22
C ALA A 206 -10.45 -8.97 -41.58
N ALA A 207 -10.61 -8.49 -40.35
CA ALA A 207 -11.90 -8.49 -39.65
C ALA A 207 -12.97 -7.64 -40.38
N GLN A 208 -12.59 -6.45 -40.87
CA GLN A 208 -13.49 -5.59 -41.66
C GLN A 208 -13.87 -6.25 -43.00
N ALA A 209 -12.90 -6.83 -43.71
CA ALA A 209 -13.15 -7.53 -44.97
C ALA A 209 -14.11 -8.72 -44.77
N GLN A 210 -13.97 -9.44 -43.67
CA GLN A 210 -14.81 -10.59 -43.34
C GLN A 210 -16.24 -10.19 -42.94
N ALA A 211 -16.44 -8.99 -42.38
CA ALA A 211 -17.76 -8.41 -42.12
C ALA A 211 -18.51 -7.96 -43.38
N LEU A 212 -17.80 -7.72 -44.49
CA LEU A 212 -18.36 -7.27 -45.77
C LEU A 212 -18.70 -8.43 -46.73
N LEU A 213 -18.30 -9.67 -46.42
CA LEU A 213 -18.66 -10.83 -47.22
C LEU A 213 -20.10 -11.27 -46.90
N PRO A 214 -20.98 -11.46 -47.91
CA PRO A 214 -22.28 -12.09 -47.69
C PRO A 214 -22.09 -13.54 -47.24
N ARG A 215 -22.88 -13.96 -46.25
CA ARG A 215 -22.90 -15.34 -45.73
C ARG A 215 -23.49 -16.33 -46.73
#